data_AF-A0A9D3QEI9-F1
#
_entry.id   AF-A0A9D3QEI9-F1
#
_cell.length_a   1.000
_cell.length_b   1.000
_cell.length_c   1.000
_cell.angle_alpha   90.00
_cell.angle_beta   90.00
_cell.angle_gamma   90.00
#
_symmetry.space_group_name_H-M   'P 1'
#
loop_
_entity.id
_entity.type
_entity.pdbx_description
1 polymer ?
#
loop_
_entity_poly.entity_id
_entity_poly.type
_entity_poly.pdbx_seq_one_letter_code
_entity_poly.pdbx_strand_id
1 'polypeptide(L)'
;MQCKVYDSMLALPRDLQAARALVVISVLVALFGILLSIAGGKCTNCIEDEHSKAKVAIAAGVFFIAGGILCLIPVCWSANTIIRDFYNPMLVDAQRRELGASLFIGWGSAGLLLLGGGLLCCQCPRKEGRPYTAKYSAAKSNASGGAYV
;
A
#
# COMPACT_ATOMS: atom_id res chain seq x y z
N MET A 1 7.35 19.98 32.36
CA MET A 1 6.64 19.13 31.38
C MET A 1 5.97 17.98 32.15
N GLN A 2 4.70 18.10 32.52
CA GLN A 2 3.95 16.99 33.11
C GLN A 2 3.16 16.30 32.01
N CYS A 3 3.34 14.98 31.85
CA CYS A 3 2.60 14.18 30.89
C CYS A 3 1.45 13.50 31.64
N LYS A 4 0.20 13.85 31.33
CA LYS A 4 -0.99 13.20 31.88
C LYS A 4 -1.69 12.45 30.75
N VAL A 5 -1.90 11.15 30.94
CA VAL A 5 -2.70 10.34 30.01
C VAL A 5 -4.14 10.86 30.03
N TYR A 6 -4.79 10.92 28.87
CA TYR A 6 -6.21 11.24 28.80
C TYR A 6 -7.01 10.14 29.50
N ASP A 7 -7.57 10.46 30.68
CA ASP A 7 -8.35 9.54 31.53
C ASP A 7 -9.71 9.14 30.91
N SER A 8 -10.15 9.80 29.83
CA SER A 8 -11.45 9.51 29.20
C SER A 8 -11.46 9.82 27.70
N MET A 9 -11.92 8.84 26.91
CA MET A 9 -12.15 8.97 25.46
C MET A 9 -13.16 10.08 25.11
N LEU A 10 -13.97 10.52 26.08
CA LEU A 10 -15.03 11.53 25.93
C LEU A 10 -14.54 12.99 26.06
N ALA A 11 -13.32 13.22 26.55
CA ALA A 11 -12.72 14.55 26.70
C ALA A 11 -11.90 14.99 25.47
N LEU A 12 -11.81 14.13 24.44
CA LEU A 12 -11.04 14.38 23.23
C LEU A 12 -11.97 14.78 22.08
N PRO A 13 -11.66 15.81 21.27
CA PRO A 13 -12.49 16.20 20.13
C PRO A 13 -12.66 15.04 19.14
N ARG A 14 -13.87 14.88 18.59
CA ARG A 14 -14.26 13.72 17.75
C ARG A 14 -13.31 13.48 16.57
N ASP A 15 -12.74 14.53 16.00
CA ASP A 15 -11.78 14.44 14.89
C ASP A 15 -10.50 13.70 15.28
N LEU A 16 -10.03 13.89 16.52
CA LEU A 16 -8.85 13.22 17.07
C LEU A 16 -9.13 11.75 17.40
N GLN A 17 -10.36 11.44 17.82
CA GLN A 17 -10.80 10.06 18.05
C GLN A 17 -10.90 9.29 16.72
N ALA A 18 -11.45 9.92 15.68
CA ALA A 18 -11.49 9.36 14.32
C ALA A 18 -10.08 9.16 13.75
N ALA A 19 -9.19 10.15 13.91
CA ALA A 19 -7.79 10.05 13.48
C ALA A 19 -7.06 8.88 14.17
N ARG A 20 -7.27 8.68 15.48
CA ARG A 20 -6.72 7.54 16.20
C ARG A 20 -7.21 6.21 15.65
N ALA A 21 -8.51 6.08 15.38
CA ALA A 21 -9.08 4.87 14.80
C ALA A 21 -8.48 4.58 13.41
N LEU A 22 -8.35 5.60 12.55
CA LEU A 22 -7.75 5.46 11.22
C LEU A 22 -6.29 5.00 11.28
N VAL A 23 -5.48 5.56 12.19
CA VAL A 23 -4.08 5.15 12.37
C VAL A 23 -3.98 3.72 12.90
N VAL A 24 -4.86 3.32 13.84
CA VAL A 24 -4.85 1.92 14.33
C VAL A 24 -5.23 0.96 13.20
N ILE A 25 -6.25 1.28 12.41
CA ILE A 25 -6.66 0.47 11.26
C ILE A 25 -5.52 0.42 10.23
N SER A 26 -4.83 1.53 9.94
CA SER A 26 -3.72 1.55 9.00
C SER A 26 -2.56 0.64 9.44
N VAL A 27 -2.25 0.62 10.75
CA VAL A 27 -1.24 -0.28 11.32
C VAL A 27 -1.65 -1.74 11.17
N LEU A 28 -2.90 -2.10 11.47
CA LEU A 28 -3.40 -3.47 11.31
C LEU A 28 -3.32 -3.92 9.84
N VAL A 29 -3.74 -3.07 8.91
CA VAL A 29 -3.65 -3.33 7.47
C VAL A 29 -2.20 -3.53 7.02
N ALA A 30 -1.27 -2.68 7.49
CA ALA A 30 0.16 -2.84 7.19
C ALA A 30 0.73 -4.13 7.79
N LEU A 31 0.31 -4.55 8.99
CA LEU A 31 0.71 -5.83 9.57
C LEU A 31 0.26 -7.02 8.71
N PHE A 32 -0.98 -7.00 8.21
CA PHE A 32 -1.43 -8.01 7.26
C PHE A 32 -0.60 -7.99 5.96
N GLY A 33 -0.24 -6.81 5.47
CA GLY A 33 0.70 -6.66 4.35
C GLY A 33 2.05 -7.33 4.61
N ILE A 34 2.64 -7.12 5.79
CA ILE A 34 3.92 -7.74 6.19
C ILE A 34 3.80 -9.27 6.21
N LEU A 35 2.73 -9.81 6.82
CA LEU A 35 2.50 -11.25 6.88
C LEU A 35 2.39 -11.87 5.47
N LEU A 36 1.68 -11.20 4.57
CA LEU A 36 1.57 -11.63 3.17
C LEU A 36 2.90 -11.50 2.42
N SER A 37 3.70 -10.47 2.67
CA SER A 37 5.04 -10.34 2.10
C SER A 37 5.98 -11.46 2.56
N ILE A 38 5.93 -11.85 3.83
CA ILE A 38 6.70 -12.98 4.35
C ILE A 38 6.24 -14.27 3.67
N ALA A 39 4.92 -14.49 3.56
CA ALA A 39 4.32 -15.64 2.89
C ALA A 39 4.67 -15.73 1.38
N GLY A 40 4.82 -14.58 0.71
CA GLY A 40 5.19 -14.48 -0.71
C GLY A 40 6.70 -14.54 -0.99
N GLY A 41 7.54 -14.52 0.05
CA GLY A 41 9.00 -14.51 -0.08
C GLY A 41 9.56 -15.82 -0.64
N LYS A 42 10.71 -15.74 -1.34
CA LYS A 42 11.40 -16.95 -1.83
C LYS A 42 11.92 -17.85 -0.71
N CYS A 43 12.22 -17.28 0.46
CA CYS A 43 12.75 -17.99 1.61
C CYS A 43 11.70 -18.76 2.42
N THR A 44 10.40 -18.60 2.13
CA THR A 44 9.34 -19.38 2.79
C THR A 44 8.76 -20.42 1.82
N ASN A 45 8.63 -21.67 2.29
CA ASN A 45 8.05 -22.77 1.53
C ASN A 45 6.51 -22.88 1.70
N CYS A 46 5.83 -21.80 2.11
CA CYS A 46 4.38 -21.81 2.31
C CYS A 46 3.59 -22.04 1.00
N ILE A 47 4.19 -21.73 -0.15
CA ILE A 47 3.59 -21.85 -1.49
C ILE A 47 4.68 -22.39 -2.43
N GLU A 48 4.44 -23.55 -3.04
CA GLU A 48 5.33 -24.17 -4.03
C GLU A 48 5.18 -23.53 -5.44
N ASP A 49 4.00 -22.98 -5.75
CA ASP A 49 3.69 -22.44 -7.07
C ASP A 49 4.15 -20.99 -7.25
N GLU A 50 5.08 -20.74 -8.19
CA GLU A 50 5.69 -19.42 -8.42
C GLU A 50 4.66 -18.35 -8.85
N HIS A 51 3.62 -18.72 -9.60
CA HIS A 51 2.57 -17.79 -9.99
C HIS A 51 1.71 -17.37 -8.80
N SER A 52 1.46 -18.31 -7.88
CA SER A 52 0.73 -18.02 -6.64
C SER A 52 1.55 -17.13 -5.70
N LYS A 53 2.88 -17.32 -5.61
CA LYS A 53 3.77 -16.42 -4.86
C LYS A 53 3.75 -15.00 -5.40
N ALA A 54 3.79 -14.82 -6.72
CA ALA A 54 3.70 -13.50 -7.35
C ALA A 54 2.37 -12.79 -7.04
N LYS A 55 1.24 -13.52 -7.08
CA LYS A 55 -0.07 -12.97 -6.71
C LYS A 55 -0.12 -12.54 -5.24
N VAL A 56 0.46 -13.32 -4.33
CA VAL A 56 0.53 -12.98 -2.90
C VAL A 56 1.42 -11.76 -2.65
N ALA A 57 2.54 -11.64 -3.37
CA ALA A 57 3.40 -10.46 -3.31
C ALA A 57 2.68 -9.18 -3.80
N ILE A 58 1.93 -9.26 -4.89
CA ILE A 58 1.10 -8.15 -5.38
C ILE A 58 0.01 -7.81 -4.36
N ALA A 59 -0.67 -8.82 -3.79
CA ALA A 59 -1.68 -8.59 -2.75
C ALA A 59 -1.07 -7.86 -1.54
N ALA A 60 0.10 -8.29 -1.07
CA ALA A 60 0.82 -7.62 0.00
C ALA A 60 1.13 -6.15 -0.33
N GLY A 61 1.55 -5.87 -1.57
CA GLY A 61 1.77 -4.51 -2.07
C GLY A 61 0.51 -3.64 -2.01
N VAL A 62 -0.66 -4.18 -2.39
CA VAL A 62 -1.95 -3.49 -2.29
C VAL A 62 -2.30 -3.16 -0.84
N PHE A 63 -2.08 -4.10 0.09
CA PHE A 63 -2.29 -3.84 1.53
C PHE A 63 -1.36 -2.73 2.05
N PHE A 64 -0.09 -2.70 1.63
CA PHE A 64 0.81 -1.60 2.00
C PHE A 64 0.40 -0.25 1.43
N ILE A 65 -0.05 -0.21 0.17
CA ILE A 65 -0.57 1.04 -0.44
C ILE A 65 -1.81 1.51 0.30
N ALA A 66 -2.76 0.62 0.57
CA ALA A 66 -3.97 0.94 1.31
C ALA A 66 -3.63 1.45 2.73
N GLY A 67 -2.75 0.76 3.45
CA GLY A 67 -2.26 1.20 4.76
C GLY A 67 -1.57 2.56 4.72
N GLY A 68 -0.75 2.82 3.71
CA GLY A 68 -0.11 4.13 3.48
C GLY A 68 -1.12 5.26 3.26
N ILE A 69 -2.13 5.03 2.43
CA ILE A 69 -3.22 6.01 2.18
C ILE A 69 -4.03 6.26 3.46
N LEU A 70 -4.40 5.19 4.17
CA LEU A 70 -5.15 5.29 5.44
C LEU A 70 -4.37 6.06 6.52
N CYS A 71 -3.03 5.99 6.51
CA CYS A 71 -2.17 6.77 7.40
C CYS A 71 -2.06 8.25 6.95
N LEU A 72 -2.02 8.50 5.64
CA LEU A 72 -1.94 9.86 5.07
C LEU A 72 -3.18 10.71 5.39
N ILE A 73 -4.38 10.13 5.35
CA ILE A 73 -5.64 10.85 5.61
C ILE A 73 -5.62 11.60 6.96
N PRO A 74 -5.43 10.94 8.12
CA PRO A 74 -5.44 11.61 9.42
C PRO A 74 -4.26 12.57 9.61
N VAL A 75 -3.08 12.29 9.01
CA VAL A 75 -1.91 13.18 9.09
C VAL A 75 -2.16 14.47 8.30
N CYS A 76 -2.63 14.37 7.06
CA CYS A 76 -2.98 15.52 6.23
C CYS A 76 -4.15 16.33 6.83
N TRP A 77 -5.14 15.64 7.39
CA TRP A 77 -6.24 16.29 8.08
C TRP A 77 -5.75 17.09 9.28
N SER A 78 -4.94 16.47 10.14
CA SER A 78 -4.35 17.12 11.32
C SER A 78 -3.48 18.32 10.93
N ALA A 79 -2.68 18.20 9.86
CA ALA A 79 -1.90 19.30 9.33
C ALA A 79 -2.80 20.46 8.88
N ASN A 80 -3.85 20.18 8.10
CA ASN A 80 -4.79 21.20 7.62
C ASN A 80 -5.53 21.90 8.77
N THR A 81 -5.95 21.17 9.82
CA THR A 81 -6.59 21.81 10.98
C THR A 81 -5.62 22.74 11.73
N ILE A 82 -4.36 22.33 11.89
CA ILE A 82 -3.33 23.15 12.53
C ILE A 82 -3.06 24.41 11.70
N ILE A 83 -2.88 24.26 10.37
CA ILE A 83 -2.64 25.39 9.46
C ILE A 83 -3.83 26.36 9.45
N ARG A 84 -5.08 25.86 9.44
CA ARG A 84 -6.26 26.73 9.51
C ARG A 84 -6.32 27.52 10.82
N ASP A 85 -5.98 26.90 11.94
CA ASP A 85 -5.90 27.60 13.22
C ASP A 85 -4.78 28.64 13.24
N PHE A 86 -3.66 28.39 12.57
CA PHE A 86 -2.56 29.35 12.42
C PHE A 86 -2.94 30.64 11.68
N TYR A 87 -3.87 30.58 10.73
CA TYR A 87 -4.28 31.71 9.89
C TYR A 87 -5.60 32.35 10.36
N ASN A 88 -6.16 31.90 11.48
CA ASN A 88 -7.45 32.39 11.96
C ASN A 88 -7.26 33.67 12.79
N PRO A 89 -7.73 34.85 12.33
CA PRO A 89 -7.46 36.14 12.99
C PRO A 89 -8.16 36.30 14.35
N MET A 90 -9.03 35.35 14.73
CA MET A 90 -9.76 35.32 16.00
C MET A 90 -8.96 34.64 17.14
N LEU A 91 -7.78 34.06 16.86
CA LEU A 91 -6.94 33.39 17.86
C LEU A 91 -5.79 34.29 18.29
N VAL A 92 -5.66 34.51 19.59
CA VAL A 92 -4.52 35.21 20.23
C VAL A 92 -3.20 34.46 19.94
N ASP A 93 -2.10 35.18 19.69
CA ASP A 93 -0.76 34.63 19.38
C ASP A 93 -0.29 33.57 20.39
N ALA A 94 -0.74 33.62 21.64
CA ALA A 94 -0.42 32.62 22.68
C ALA A 94 -1.06 31.23 22.43
N GLN A 95 -1.99 31.09 21.49
CA GLN A 95 -2.70 29.85 21.17
C GLN A 95 -2.25 29.20 19.84
N ARG A 96 -1.18 29.73 19.21
CA ARG A 96 -0.59 29.17 18.00
C ARG A 96 -0.08 27.74 18.27
N ARG A 97 -0.71 26.74 17.66
CA ARG A 97 -0.32 25.34 17.80
C ARG A 97 0.77 24.98 16.80
N GLU A 98 1.99 24.68 17.23
CA GLU A 98 3.05 24.24 16.31
C GLU A 98 2.81 22.85 15.71
N LEU A 99 3.40 22.60 14.53
CA LEU A 99 3.39 21.29 13.89
C LEU A 99 4.27 20.32 14.72
N GLY A 100 3.64 19.31 15.31
CA GLY A 100 4.36 18.30 16.07
C GLY A 100 5.27 17.43 15.20
N ALA A 101 6.42 17.01 15.74
CA ALA A 101 7.39 16.14 15.06
C ALA A 101 6.77 14.83 14.52
N SER A 102 5.71 14.34 15.16
CA SER A 102 4.99 13.12 14.76
C SER A 102 4.33 13.21 13.38
N LEU A 103 3.94 14.41 12.92
CA LEU A 103 3.38 14.56 11.56
C LEU A 103 4.42 14.29 10.48
N PHE A 104 5.67 14.73 10.67
CA PHE A 104 6.75 14.48 9.71
C PHE A 104 7.08 12.98 9.65
N ILE A 105 7.10 12.30 10.80
CA ILE A 105 7.26 10.85 10.87
C ILE A 105 6.09 10.17 10.16
N GLY A 106 4.87 10.67 10.33
CA GLY A 106 3.67 10.19 9.64
C GLY A 106 3.82 10.25 8.11
N TRP A 107 4.22 11.40 7.56
CA TRP A 107 4.49 11.55 6.13
C TRP A 107 5.62 10.64 5.63
N GLY A 108 6.72 10.55 6.38
CA GLY A 108 7.81 9.63 6.05
C GLY A 108 7.35 8.18 6.00
N SER A 109 6.57 7.75 7.01
CA SER A 109 6.03 6.39 7.09
C SER A 109 5.07 6.07 5.94
N ALA A 110 4.18 7.00 5.60
CA ALA A 110 3.26 6.83 4.48
C ALA A 110 4.00 6.78 3.14
N GLY A 111 5.01 7.63 2.94
CA GLY A 111 5.87 7.59 1.76
C GLY A 111 6.60 6.25 1.61
N LEU A 112 7.18 5.73 2.69
CA LEU A 112 7.82 4.42 2.72
C LEU A 112 6.84 3.27 2.43
N LEU A 113 5.64 3.31 3.00
CA LEU A 113 4.59 2.32 2.75
C LEU A 113 4.13 2.33 1.28
N LEU A 114 3.94 3.51 0.70
CA LEU A 114 3.55 3.66 -0.71
C LEU A 114 4.65 3.20 -1.67
N LEU A 115 5.90 3.58 -1.41
CA LEU A 115 7.04 3.15 -2.22
C LEU A 115 7.26 1.64 -2.11
N GLY A 116 7.25 1.09 -0.88
CA GLY A 116 7.39 -0.34 -0.64
C GLY A 116 6.27 -1.15 -1.27
N GLY A 117 5.02 -0.71 -1.11
CA GLY A 117 3.86 -1.34 -1.73
C GLY A 117 3.88 -1.25 -3.25
N GLY A 118 4.30 -0.10 -3.80
CA GLY A 118 4.48 0.09 -5.24
C GLY A 118 5.53 -0.84 -5.83
N LEU A 119 6.69 -0.99 -5.17
CA LEU A 119 7.74 -1.92 -5.59
C LEU A 119 7.26 -3.38 -5.59
N LEU A 120 6.49 -3.78 -4.59
CA LEU A 120 5.88 -5.12 -4.50
C LEU A 120 4.83 -5.35 -5.60
N CYS A 121 3.99 -4.35 -5.90
CA CYS A 121 3.03 -4.42 -7.00
C CYS A 121 3.71 -4.46 -8.38
N CYS A 122 4.86 -3.80 -8.53
CA CYS A 122 5.65 -3.78 -9.77
C CYS A 122 6.44 -5.08 -10.00
N GLN A 123 6.47 -6.01 -9.04
CA GLN A 123 6.91 -7.40 -9.29
C GLN A 123 5.86 -8.13 -10.13
N CYS A 124 5.64 -7.66 -11.36
CA CYS A 124 4.82 -8.36 -12.32
C CYS A 124 5.48 -9.73 -12.60
N PRO A 125 4.73 -10.84 -12.47
CA PRO A 125 5.21 -12.11 -13.00
C PRO A 125 5.51 -11.88 -14.48
N ARG A 126 6.74 -12.20 -14.89
CA ARG A 126 7.15 -12.20 -16.29
C ARG A 126 6.09 -13.01 -17.02
N LYS A 127 5.38 -12.37 -17.94
CA LYS A 127 4.30 -13.00 -18.70
C LYS A 127 4.91 -13.97 -19.70
N GLU A 128 5.48 -15.09 -19.23
CA GLU A 128 5.71 -16.26 -20.06
C GLU A 128 4.33 -16.79 -20.45
N GLY A 129 3.96 -16.60 -21.71
CA GLY A 129 2.67 -17.05 -22.24
C GLY A 129 1.74 -15.96 -22.78
N ARG A 130 2.22 -15.08 -23.67
CA ARG A 130 1.60 -15.17 -25.00
C ARG A 130 2.44 -16.19 -25.75
N PRO A 131 1.95 -17.42 -26.01
CA PRO A 131 2.40 -18.05 -27.22
C PRO A 131 1.97 -17.08 -28.31
N TYR A 132 2.94 -16.42 -28.95
CA TYR A 132 2.71 -16.01 -30.32
C TYR A 132 2.37 -17.30 -31.05
N THR A 133 1.07 -17.59 -31.17
CA THR A 133 0.58 -18.48 -32.21
C THR A 133 0.84 -17.72 -33.50
N ALA A 134 2.10 -17.73 -33.94
CA ALA A 134 2.39 -17.61 -35.36
C ALA A 134 1.62 -18.77 -35.98
N LYS A 135 0.43 -18.47 -36.51
CA LYS A 135 -0.26 -19.36 -37.42
C LYS A 135 0.66 -19.49 -38.63
N TYR A 136 1.59 -20.42 -38.58
CA TYR A 136 2.23 -20.92 -39.79
C TYR A 136 1.11 -21.57 -40.59
N SER A 137 0.68 -20.87 -41.65
CA SER A 137 -0.09 -21.51 -42.71
C SER A 137 0.82 -22.58 -43.29
N ALA A 138 0.58 -23.85 -42.94
CA ALA A 138 1.30 -24.96 -43.54
C ALA A 138 1.13 -24.83 -45.06
N ALA A 139 2.25 -24.76 -45.79
CA ALA A 139 2.21 -24.83 -47.24
C ALA A 139 1.52 -26.14 -47.63
N LYS A 140 0.47 -26.06 -48.45
CA LYS A 140 -0.13 -27.23 -49.11
C LYS A 140 0.97 -27.90 -49.93
N SER A 141 1.50 -29.01 -49.44
CA SER A 141 2.29 -29.92 -50.26
C SER A 141 1.34 -30.60 -51.23
N ASN A 142 1.35 -30.16 -52.50
CA ASN A 142 0.83 -30.98 -53.58
C ASN A 142 1.81 -32.14 -53.80
N ALA A 143 1.68 -33.19 -52.99
CA ALA A 143 2.25 -34.49 -53.30
C ALA A 143 1.24 -35.25 -54.17
N SER A 144 1.24 -35.00 -55.48
CA SER A 144 0.66 -35.95 -56.43
C SER A 144 1.62 -37.12 -56.54
N GLY A 145 1.27 -38.20 -55.83
CA GLY A 145 2.02 -39.44 -55.76
C GLY A 145 2.28 -40.06 -57.13
N GLY A 146 3.44 -40.71 -57.23
CA GLY A 146 3.82 -41.50 -58.38
C GLY A 146 2.81 -42.60 -58.68
N ALA A 147 2.48 -42.73 -59.96
CA ALA A 147 1.76 -43.87 -60.51
C ALA A 147 2.77 -44.95 -60.94
N TYR A 148 2.52 -46.13 -60.37
CA TYR A 148 2.85 -47.50 -60.75
C TYR A 148 3.14 -47.82 -62.23
N VAL A 149 3.96 -48.88 -62.38
CA VAL A 149 4.41 -49.69 -63.54
C VAL A 149 5.72 -49.25 -64.21
#